data_AF-A0AAD9LFH8-F1
#
_entry.id   AF-A0AAD9LFH8-F1
#
_cell.length_a   1.000
_cell.length_b   1.000
_cell.length_c   1.000
_cell.angle_alpha   90.00
_cell.angle_beta   90.00
_cell.angle_gamma   90.00
#
_symmetry.space_group_name_H-M   'P 1'
#
loop_
_entity.id
_entity.type
_entity.pdbx_description
1 polymer ?
#
loop_
_entity_poly.entity_id
_entity_poly.type
_entity_poly.pdbx_seq_one_letter_code
_entity_poly.pdbx_strand_id
1 'polypeptide(L)'
;MREYVVSVTPKRAITVLIFTALFLFSCGKSCCCWDLHRLGTILIALSYGAEYCEIPYDVEANDSDMLEFNSTNCPRLKTPLNGFFALYYKLDGYYQNHKEFRRSIDYNQLLGKVVKDVAGISNCRPYLKDDDGRILHPCGAVPHAVFTDRFTIFKDSDGYEEIALDESRASICNSHGVHTLFKNPTTEEVNEFSESVNFWLQEPSMRRSLNMDKPGVGEGVENSHFINWVEISATSTVQKLYGIFHAANIELPIQVRIEVSHRLPSVVKKSVVIEKRSTLGNTGHIMGVIYVIVALIMTLLAAIAFAHVRNTKKDMSK
;
A
#
# COMPACT_ATOMS: atom_id res chain seq x y z
N MET A 1 42.62 -3.62 15.68
CA MET A 1 41.53 -2.63 15.79
C MET A 1 41.41 -2.24 17.26
N ARG A 2 41.38 -0.95 17.62
CA ARG A 2 41.09 -0.55 19.01
C ARG A 2 39.58 -0.65 19.20
N GLU A 3 39.14 -1.62 20.01
CA GLU A 3 37.75 -1.71 20.42
C GLU A 3 37.49 -0.69 21.53
N TYR A 4 36.63 0.29 21.25
CA TYR A 4 36.14 1.22 22.26
C TYR A 4 35.00 0.54 23.04
N VAL A 5 35.31 0.03 24.22
CA VAL A 5 34.29 -0.44 25.17
C VAL A 5 33.64 0.76 25.84
N VAL A 6 32.46 1.16 25.36
CA VAL A 6 31.67 2.23 25.97
C VAL A 6 30.86 1.65 27.13
N SER A 7 31.29 1.89 28.37
CA SER A 7 30.47 1.62 29.55
C SER A 7 29.48 2.77 29.79
N VAL A 8 28.20 2.48 29.62
CA VAL A 8 27.11 3.43 29.91
C VAL A 8 26.87 3.41 31.42
N THR A 9 27.48 4.35 32.14
CA THR A 9 27.20 4.58 33.56
C THR A 9 26.02 5.55 33.73
N PRO A 10 25.23 5.47 34.82
CA PRO A 10 24.10 6.38 35.05
C PRO A 10 24.48 7.85 34.96
N LYS A 11 25.67 8.22 35.46
CA LYS A 11 26.19 9.59 35.36
C LYS A 11 26.43 10.00 33.90
N ARG A 12 27.05 9.16 33.07
CA ARG A 12 27.28 9.47 31.64
C ARG A 12 25.98 9.51 30.84
N ALA A 13 25.06 8.59 31.11
CA ALA A 13 23.73 8.60 30.48
C ALA A 13 22.94 9.86 30.86
N ILE A 14 22.94 10.24 32.15
CA ILE A 14 22.31 11.48 32.62
C ILE A 14 22.98 12.71 32.00
N THR A 15 24.31 12.76 31.88
CA THR A 15 25.00 13.88 31.23
C THR A 15 24.65 13.98 29.75
N VAL A 16 24.56 12.86 29.02
CA VAL A 16 24.13 12.85 27.61
C VAL A 16 22.66 13.23 27.47
N LEU A 17 21.78 12.75 28.36
CA LEU A 17 20.36 13.12 28.39
C LEU A 17 20.17 14.59 28.76
N ILE A 18 20.96 15.13 29.67
CA ILE A 18 20.95 16.55 30.04
C ILE A 18 21.53 17.39 28.90
N PHE A 19 22.61 16.96 28.23
CA PHE A 19 23.16 17.69 27.08
C PHE A 19 22.21 17.67 25.89
N THR A 20 21.59 16.53 25.59
CA THR A 20 20.57 16.44 24.53
C THR A 20 19.35 17.25 24.91
N ALA A 21 18.85 17.19 26.15
CA ALA A 21 17.77 18.05 26.63
C ALA A 21 18.15 19.54 26.57
N LEU A 22 19.36 19.93 26.98
CA LEU A 22 19.85 21.31 26.92
C LEU A 22 20.06 21.79 25.48
N PHE A 23 20.53 20.94 24.57
CA PHE A 23 20.65 21.26 23.14
C PHE A 23 19.26 21.45 22.51
N LEU A 24 18.29 20.62 22.90
CA LEU A 24 16.88 20.75 22.52
C LEU A 24 16.20 21.99 23.16
N PHE A 25 16.70 22.48 24.31
CA PHE A 25 16.27 23.73 24.94
C PHE A 25 16.98 24.97 24.39
N SER A 26 18.23 24.83 23.93
CA SER A 26 19.08 25.89 23.35
C SER A 26 18.68 26.26 21.91
N CYS A 27 17.89 25.41 21.25
CA CYS A 27 17.09 25.81 20.09
C CYS A 27 15.95 26.73 20.58
N GLY A 28 16.34 27.93 21.00
CA GLY A 28 15.51 28.86 21.72
C GLY A 28 14.38 29.41 20.86
N LYS A 29 13.18 28.85 21.05
CA LYS A 29 11.89 29.57 21.12
C LYS A 29 10.70 28.66 21.42
N SER A 30 10.88 27.34 21.39
CA SER A 30 9.91 26.38 21.93
C SER A 30 10.67 25.19 22.51
N CYS A 31 10.23 24.70 23.66
CA CYS A 31 10.71 23.45 24.22
C CYS A 31 10.43 22.35 23.18
N CYS A 32 11.47 21.68 22.64
CA CYS A 32 11.30 20.71 21.55
C CYS A 32 10.26 19.60 21.86
N CYS A 33 10.05 19.27 23.14
CA CYS A 33 8.99 18.36 23.58
C CYS A 33 7.57 18.92 23.35
N TRP A 34 7.38 20.23 23.57
CA TRP A 34 6.11 20.91 23.31
C TRP A 34 5.85 21.04 21.81
N ASP A 35 6.88 21.23 20.99
CA ASP A 35 6.72 21.23 19.53
C ASP A 35 6.32 19.84 19.03
N LEU A 36 6.93 18.77 19.54
CA LEU A 36 6.59 17.40 19.16
C LEU A 36 5.16 17.02 19.57
N HIS A 37 4.72 17.44 20.76
CA HIS A 37 3.35 17.24 21.22
C HIS A 37 2.34 18.07 20.40
N ARG A 38 2.67 19.32 20.06
CA ARG A 38 1.84 20.18 19.19
C ARG A 38 1.74 19.62 17.78
N LEU A 39 2.86 19.19 17.19
CA LEU A 39 2.88 18.50 15.90
C LEU A 39 2.04 17.23 15.95
N GLY A 40 2.21 16.38 16.96
CA GLY A 40 1.44 15.15 17.11
C GLY A 40 -0.07 15.39 17.23
N THR A 41 -0.48 16.36 18.04
CA THR A 41 -1.91 16.72 18.20
C THR A 41 -2.51 17.34 16.95
N ILE A 42 -1.76 18.19 16.22
CA ILE A 42 -2.19 18.73 14.92
C ILE A 42 -2.35 17.60 13.89
N LEU A 43 -1.41 16.66 13.82
CA LEU A 43 -1.49 15.51 12.92
C LEU A 43 -2.71 14.62 13.20
N ILE A 44 -3.01 14.36 14.48
CA ILE A 44 -4.21 13.62 14.88
C ILE A 44 -5.48 14.37 14.47
N ALA A 45 -5.55 15.68 14.74
CA ALA A 45 -6.72 16.48 14.40
C ALA A 45 -6.98 16.54 12.89
N LEU A 46 -5.93 16.72 12.08
CA LEU A 46 -6.03 16.75 10.62
C LEU A 46 -6.40 15.38 10.03
N SER A 47 -5.87 14.30 10.60
CA SER A 47 -6.17 12.93 10.13
C SER A 47 -7.56 12.44 10.56
N TYR A 48 -8.11 12.91 11.67
CA TYR A 48 -9.47 12.54 12.10
C TYR A 48 -10.54 12.99 11.10
N GLY A 49 -10.29 14.08 10.37
CA GLY A 49 -11.18 14.58 9.33
C GLY A 49 -11.08 13.86 7.97
N ALA A 50 -10.24 12.82 7.86
CA ALA A 50 -10.04 12.09 6.62
C ALA A 50 -11.29 11.27 6.25
N GLU A 51 -11.77 11.50 5.03
CA GLU A 51 -12.93 10.80 4.48
C GLU A 51 -12.51 9.41 4.00
N TYR A 52 -13.12 8.39 4.59
CA TYR A 52 -12.74 6.98 4.43
C TYR A 52 -13.95 6.07 4.62
N CYS A 53 -14.14 5.08 3.75
CA CYS A 53 -15.09 4.00 3.97
C CYS A 53 -14.51 2.66 3.48
N GLU A 54 -14.75 1.59 4.23
CA GLU A 54 -14.41 0.22 3.88
C GLU A 54 -15.69 -0.61 3.94
N ILE A 55 -16.02 -1.30 2.84
CA ILE A 55 -17.14 -2.24 2.77
C ILE A 55 -16.58 -3.62 2.39
N PRO A 56 -16.76 -4.64 3.24
CA PRO A 56 -16.37 -6.01 2.90
C PRO A 56 -17.31 -6.62 1.87
N TYR A 57 -16.81 -7.54 1.04
CA TYR A 57 -17.61 -8.30 0.09
C TYR A 57 -17.12 -9.75 -0.01
N ASP A 58 -18.05 -10.66 -0.26
CA ASP A 58 -17.80 -12.08 -0.50
C ASP A 58 -18.68 -12.56 -1.66
N VAL A 59 -18.15 -12.40 -2.86
CA VAL A 59 -18.84 -12.71 -4.13
C VAL A 59 -18.20 -13.97 -4.71
N GLU A 60 -19.03 -14.85 -5.26
CA GLU A 60 -18.57 -16.10 -5.87
C GLU A 60 -17.80 -15.86 -7.19
N ALA A 61 -17.07 -16.88 -7.65
CA ALA A 61 -16.33 -16.77 -8.92
C ALA A 61 -17.30 -16.67 -10.11
N ASN A 62 -16.97 -15.81 -11.07
CA ASN A 62 -17.78 -15.47 -12.24
C ASN A 62 -19.14 -14.86 -11.92
N ASP A 63 -19.28 -14.26 -10.73
CA ASP A 63 -20.47 -13.53 -10.32
C ASP A 63 -20.17 -12.04 -10.10
N SER A 64 -21.22 -11.26 -10.01
CA SER A 64 -21.14 -9.82 -9.79
C SER A 64 -22.05 -9.36 -8.66
N ASP A 65 -21.62 -8.35 -7.92
CA ASP A 65 -22.40 -7.74 -6.85
C ASP A 65 -22.32 -6.21 -6.92
N MET A 66 -23.29 -5.54 -6.30
CA MET A 66 -23.39 -4.08 -6.24
C MET A 66 -23.28 -3.64 -4.79
N LEU A 67 -22.14 -3.03 -4.42
CA LEU A 67 -21.95 -2.47 -3.09
C LEU A 67 -22.45 -1.03 -3.03
N GLU A 68 -23.29 -0.74 -2.04
CA GLU A 68 -23.80 0.62 -1.81
C GLU A 68 -23.00 1.36 -0.73
N PHE A 69 -22.41 2.49 -1.13
CA PHE A 69 -21.75 3.43 -0.23
C PHE A 69 -22.73 4.55 0.12
N ASN A 70 -23.45 4.39 1.23
CA ASN A 70 -24.38 5.40 1.75
C ASN A 70 -23.88 6.01 3.07
N SER A 71 -24.53 7.08 3.55
CA SER A 71 -24.12 7.76 4.79
C SER A 71 -24.24 6.89 6.06
N THR A 72 -25.04 5.82 6.03
CA THR A 72 -25.23 4.88 7.15
C THR A 72 -24.07 3.89 7.25
N ASN A 73 -23.68 3.30 6.11
CA ASN A 73 -22.56 2.36 5.99
C ASN A 73 -21.21 3.11 6.05
N CYS A 74 -21.18 4.34 5.55
CA CYS A 74 -19.98 5.16 5.39
C CYS A 74 -20.10 6.53 6.09
N PRO A 75 -20.19 6.59 7.42
CA PRO A 75 -20.44 7.85 8.15
C PRO A 75 -19.29 8.87 8.06
N ARG A 76 -18.10 8.46 7.61
CA ARG A 76 -16.93 9.33 7.45
C ARG A 76 -16.82 9.94 6.05
N LEU A 77 -17.60 9.49 5.08
CA LEU A 77 -17.66 10.14 3.76
C LEU A 77 -18.58 11.36 3.86
N LYS A 78 -18.10 12.52 3.43
CA LYS A 78 -18.88 13.77 3.55
C LYS A 78 -19.66 13.99 2.26
N THR A 79 -20.99 14.04 2.38
CA THR A 79 -21.89 14.32 1.27
C THR A 79 -22.12 15.84 1.12
N PRO A 80 -22.09 16.41 -0.10
CA PRO A 80 -21.70 15.78 -1.36
C PRO A 80 -20.17 15.56 -1.46
N LEU A 81 -19.78 14.45 -2.07
CA LEU A 81 -18.38 14.11 -2.32
C LEU A 81 -17.76 15.17 -3.25
N ASN A 82 -16.64 15.71 -2.81
CA ASN A 82 -15.94 16.79 -3.51
C ASN A 82 -14.42 16.60 -3.46
N GLY A 83 -13.79 16.64 -4.65
CA GLY A 83 -12.35 16.50 -4.85
C GLY A 83 -11.95 15.12 -5.39
N PHE A 84 -10.68 14.76 -5.22
CA PHE A 84 -10.15 13.47 -5.70
C PHE A 84 -10.31 12.38 -4.65
N PHE A 85 -10.86 11.25 -5.08
CA PHE A 85 -11.01 10.05 -4.28
C PHE A 85 -10.26 8.90 -4.94
N ALA A 86 -9.75 8.01 -4.10
CA ALA A 86 -9.01 6.84 -4.51
C ALA A 86 -9.79 5.60 -4.08
N LEU A 87 -9.98 4.68 -5.04
CA LEU A 87 -10.58 3.38 -4.85
C LEU A 87 -9.46 2.37 -4.63
N TYR A 88 -9.52 1.63 -3.53
CA TYR A 88 -8.60 0.55 -3.22
C TYR A 88 -9.37 -0.76 -3.07
N TYR A 89 -8.71 -1.86 -3.41
CA TYR A 89 -9.08 -3.16 -2.87
C TYR A 89 -8.18 -3.47 -1.68
N LYS A 90 -8.75 -4.14 -0.69
CA LYS A 90 -8.06 -4.57 0.51
C LYS A 90 -8.29 -6.07 0.72
N LEU A 91 -7.20 -6.80 0.94
CA LEU A 91 -7.18 -8.22 1.23
C LEU A 91 -6.60 -8.41 2.63
N ASP A 92 -7.42 -8.87 3.57
CA ASP A 92 -6.96 -9.20 4.91
C ASP A 92 -6.65 -10.70 5.05
N GLY A 93 -5.53 -11.02 5.68
CA GLY A 93 -5.04 -12.40 5.77
C GLY A 93 -4.31 -12.92 4.51
N TYR A 94 -3.92 -12.04 3.59
CA TYR A 94 -3.16 -12.40 2.39
C TYR A 94 -1.66 -12.07 2.56
N TYR A 95 -0.84 -13.09 2.77
CA TYR A 95 0.59 -12.95 3.13
C TYR A 95 1.52 -12.78 1.92
N GLN A 96 1.40 -11.67 1.17
CA GLN A 96 2.36 -11.35 0.10
C GLN A 96 3.81 -11.28 0.62
N ASN A 97 3.98 -10.91 1.89
CA ASN A 97 5.29 -10.79 2.52
C ASN A 97 5.97 -12.13 2.81
N HIS A 98 5.29 -13.27 2.64
CA HIS A 98 5.86 -14.60 2.85
C HIS A 98 7.09 -14.81 1.97
N LYS A 99 8.18 -15.31 2.57
CA LYS A 99 9.51 -15.39 1.92
C LYS A 99 9.46 -16.12 0.58
N GLU A 100 8.81 -17.28 0.53
CA GLU A 100 8.74 -18.11 -0.68
C GLU A 100 7.82 -17.49 -1.74
N PHE A 101 6.76 -16.78 -1.33
CA PHE A 101 5.89 -16.07 -2.27
C PHE A 101 6.67 -14.92 -2.92
N ARG A 102 7.26 -14.04 -2.11
CA ARG A 102 8.03 -12.87 -2.57
C ARG A 102 9.19 -13.22 -3.50
N ARG A 103 9.85 -14.37 -3.28
CA ARG A 103 10.97 -14.84 -4.11
C ARG A 103 10.53 -15.48 -5.42
N SER A 104 9.26 -15.87 -5.53
CA SER A 104 8.71 -16.58 -6.67
C SER A 104 8.31 -15.62 -7.80
N ILE A 105 9.33 -15.06 -8.44
CA ILE A 105 9.23 -14.14 -9.58
C ILE A 105 10.57 -14.08 -10.33
N ASP A 106 10.54 -13.94 -11.66
CA ASP A 106 11.74 -13.67 -12.47
C ASP A 106 11.70 -12.26 -13.05
N TYR A 107 12.66 -11.42 -12.66
CA TYR A 107 12.72 -10.03 -13.12
C TYR A 107 13.25 -9.89 -14.55
N ASN A 108 14.00 -10.86 -15.09
CA ASN A 108 14.43 -10.78 -16.50
C ASN A 108 13.23 -10.85 -17.43
N GLN A 109 12.26 -11.70 -17.10
CA GLN A 109 11.01 -11.79 -17.83
C GLN A 109 10.21 -10.48 -17.78
N LEU A 110 10.13 -9.84 -16.60
CA LEU A 110 9.45 -8.54 -16.47
C LEU A 110 10.14 -7.42 -17.26
N LEU A 111 11.46 -7.54 -17.49
CA LEU A 111 12.25 -6.61 -18.31
C LEU A 111 12.18 -6.93 -19.81
N GLY A 112 11.30 -7.84 -20.23
CA GLY A 112 11.03 -8.17 -21.63
C GLY A 112 11.91 -9.29 -22.20
N LYS A 113 12.75 -9.95 -21.39
CA LYS A 113 13.57 -11.06 -21.87
C LYS A 113 12.78 -12.36 -21.88
N VAL A 114 12.73 -13.04 -23.02
CA VAL A 114 12.15 -14.38 -23.11
C VAL A 114 13.17 -15.42 -22.66
N VAL A 115 12.89 -16.07 -21.53
CA VAL A 115 13.78 -17.09 -20.94
C VAL A 115 13.33 -18.48 -21.36
N LYS A 116 14.27 -19.25 -21.93
CA LYS A 116 14.03 -20.61 -22.47
C LYS A 116 14.50 -21.73 -21.55
N ASP A 117 15.45 -21.44 -20.66
CA ASP A 117 16.05 -22.43 -19.78
C ASP A 117 15.38 -22.42 -18.40
N VAL A 118 14.85 -23.57 -18.00
CA VAL A 118 14.20 -23.78 -16.71
C VAL A 118 15.19 -23.62 -15.55
N ALA A 119 16.48 -23.92 -15.76
CA ALA A 119 17.49 -23.73 -14.71
C ALA A 119 17.66 -22.26 -14.34
N GLY A 120 17.51 -21.35 -15.32
CA GLY A 120 17.60 -19.90 -15.13
C GLY A 120 16.44 -19.29 -14.33
N ILE A 121 15.28 -19.97 -14.27
CA ILE A 121 14.05 -19.49 -13.61
C ILE A 121 13.69 -20.31 -12.36
N SER A 122 14.65 -21.01 -11.75
CA SER A 122 14.39 -21.88 -10.58
C SER A 122 13.69 -21.18 -9.40
N ASN A 123 13.83 -19.86 -9.28
CA ASN A 123 13.14 -19.04 -8.28
C ASN A 123 11.61 -19.02 -8.47
N CYS A 124 11.11 -19.16 -9.70
CA CYS A 124 9.67 -19.13 -10.03
C CYS A 124 8.87 -20.35 -9.56
N ARG A 125 9.47 -21.30 -8.82
CA ARG A 125 8.71 -22.44 -8.29
C ARG A 125 7.57 -21.96 -7.37
N PRO A 126 6.41 -22.65 -7.38
CA PRO A 126 6.07 -23.82 -8.19
C PRO A 126 5.60 -23.50 -9.63
N TYR A 127 5.25 -22.25 -9.93
CA TYR A 127 4.64 -21.83 -11.19
C TYR A 127 5.68 -21.53 -12.28
N LEU A 128 6.34 -22.60 -12.75
CA LEU A 128 7.35 -22.53 -13.81
C LEU A 128 6.75 -22.72 -15.21
N LYS A 129 5.80 -23.66 -15.31
CA LYS A 129 5.23 -24.14 -16.57
C LYS A 129 3.73 -24.26 -16.44
N ASP A 130 3.04 -24.17 -17.57
CA ASP A 130 1.64 -24.53 -17.67
C ASP A 130 1.45 -26.05 -17.78
N ASP A 131 0.19 -26.47 -17.88
CA ASP A 131 -0.20 -27.88 -18.00
C ASP A 131 0.31 -28.52 -19.30
N ASP A 132 0.53 -27.71 -20.35
CA ASP A 132 1.10 -28.13 -21.64
C ASP A 132 2.64 -28.26 -21.61
N GLY A 133 3.27 -27.89 -20.50
CA GLY A 133 4.72 -27.93 -20.33
C GLY A 133 5.49 -26.74 -20.90
N ARG A 134 4.78 -25.70 -21.37
CA ARG A 134 5.34 -24.42 -21.84
C ARG A 134 5.75 -23.57 -20.65
N ILE A 135 6.83 -22.80 -20.79
CA ILE A 135 7.31 -21.92 -19.72
C ILE A 135 6.35 -20.75 -19.55
N LEU A 136 5.91 -20.47 -18.32
CA LEU A 136 5.06 -19.31 -18.04
C LEU A 136 5.87 -18.02 -18.20
N HIS A 137 5.26 -17.03 -18.87
CA HIS A 137 5.83 -15.69 -19.00
C HIS A 137 4.78 -14.62 -18.68
N PRO A 138 4.92 -13.91 -17.54
CA PRO A 138 5.90 -14.12 -16.47
C PRO A 138 5.61 -15.38 -15.63
N CYS A 139 6.66 -16.00 -15.09
CA CYS A 139 6.59 -17.13 -14.17
C CYS A 139 6.57 -16.70 -12.70
N GLY A 140 6.16 -17.62 -11.83
CA GLY A 140 6.21 -17.44 -10.38
C GLY A 140 4.85 -17.24 -9.72
N ALA A 141 4.82 -17.41 -8.40
CA ALA A 141 3.62 -17.26 -7.59
C ALA A 141 3.15 -15.80 -7.52
N VAL A 142 4.07 -14.82 -7.54
CA VAL A 142 3.70 -13.40 -7.50
C VAL A 142 2.89 -13.03 -8.73
N PRO A 143 3.36 -13.26 -9.98
CA PRO A 143 2.59 -12.91 -11.16
C PRO A 143 1.33 -13.76 -11.32
N HIS A 144 1.43 -15.07 -11.10
CA HIS A 144 0.29 -15.99 -11.28
C HIS A 144 -0.88 -15.67 -10.34
N ALA A 145 -0.61 -15.15 -9.15
CA ALA A 145 -1.66 -14.80 -8.18
C ALA A 145 -2.19 -13.37 -8.33
N VAL A 146 -1.99 -12.72 -9.49
CA VAL A 146 -2.47 -11.36 -9.76
C VAL A 146 -3.96 -11.20 -9.44
N PHE A 147 -4.30 -10.07 -8.83
CA PHE A 147 -5.68 -9.75 -8.51
C PHE A 147 -6.49 -9.46 -9.79
N THR A 148 -7.65 -10.08 -9.94
CA THR A 148 -8.44 -10.08 -11.19
C THR A 148 -9.89 -9.62 -11.04
N ASP A 149 -10.30 -9.18 -9.83
CA ASP A 149 -11.64 -8.63 -9.66
C ASP A 149 -11.68 -7.21 -10.24
N ARG A 150 -12.76 -6.89 -10.95
CA ARG A 150 -12.98 -5.59 -11.58
C ARG A 150 -13.95 -4.76 -10.77
N PHE A 151 -13.68 -3.46 -10.69
CA PHE A 151 -14.55 -2.49 -10.05
C PHE A 151 -15.02 -1.43 -11.05
N THR A 152 -16.30 -1.09 -10.98
CA THR A 152 -16.89 0.03 -11.74
C THR A 152 -17.78 0.84 -10.79
N ILE A 153 -17.63 2.16 -10.81
CA ILE A 153 -18.37 3.04 -9.89
C ILE A 153 -19.51 3.71 -10.66
N PHE A 154 -20.69 3.71 -10.06
CA PHE A 154 -21.90 4.37 -10.55
C PHE A 154 -22.34 5.43 -9.56
N LYS A 155 -22.79 6.56 -10.08
CA LYS A 155 -23.28 7.69 -9.28
C LYS A 155 -24.71 7.49 -8.79
N ASP A 156 -25.50 6.72 -9.52
CA ASP A 156 -26.91 6.46 -9.24
C ASP A 156 -27.13 5.03 -8.72
N SER A 157 -28.29 4.84 -8.08
CA SER A 157 -28.71 3.52 -7.60
C SER A 157 -29.10 2.56 -8.72
N ASP A 158 -29.39 3.10 -9.90
CA ASP A 158 -29.87 2.34 -11.04
C ASP A 158 -28.71 1.91 -11.97
N GLY A 159 -27.50 2.42 -11.76
CA GLY A 159 -26.28 2.01 -12.46
C GLY A 159 -26.16 2.55 -13.89
N TYR A 160 -26.78 3.69 -14.21
CA TYR A 160 -26.72 4.29 -15.55
C TYR A 160 -25.60 5.32 -15.72
N GLU A 161 -25.18 6.02 -14.65
CA GLU A 161 -24.15 7.07 -14.74
C GLU A 161 -22.81 6.57 -14.16
N GLU A 162 -21.95 6.02 -15.02
CA GLU A 162 -20.60 5.57 -14.65
C GLU A 162 -19.69 6.77 -14.30
N ILE A 163 -18.99 6.66 -13.17
CA ILE A 163 -17.92 7.58 -12.78
C ILE A 163 -16.60 7.02 -13.33
N ALA A 164 -15.99 7.76 -14.24
CA ALA A 164 -14.71 7.38 -14.84
C ALA A 164 -13.61 7.27 -13.77
N LEU A 165 -12.99 6.08 -13.72
CA LEU A 165 -11.79 5.80 -12.93
C LEU A 165 -10.53 5.98 -13.78
N ASP A 166 -9.61 6.81 -13.33
CA ASP A 166 -8.26 6.87 -13.85
C ASP A 166 -7.43 5.72 -13.26
N GLU A 167 -7.26 4.69 -14.08
CA GLU A 167 -6.49 3.48 -13.78
C GLU A 167 -5.11 3.50 -14.47
N SER A 168 -4.68 4.65 -14.98
CA SER A 168 -3.45 4.75 -15.76
C SER A 168 -2.20 4.47 -14.92
N ARG A 169 -1.11 4.05 -15.60
CA ARG A 169 0.20 3.85 -14.96
C ARG A 169 0.69 5.09 -14.21
N ALA A 170 0.39 6.29 -14.73
CA ALA A 170 0.80 7.55 -14.10
C ALA A 170 0.07 7.83 -12.78
N SER A 171 -1.14 7.31 -12.62
CA SER A 171 -1.99 7.52 -11.44
C SER A 171 -1.83 6.43 -10.38
N ILE A 172 -1.67 5.17 -10.79
CA ILE A 172 -1.55 4.03 -9.86
C ILE A 172 -0.08 3.76 -9.46
N CYS A 173 0.84 3.77 -10.43
CA CYS A 173 2.20 3.27 -10.20
C CYS A 173 3.14 4.37 -9.72
N ASN A 174 4.11 4.02 -8.89
CA ASN A 174 5.15 4.95 -8.47
C ASN A 174 6.08 5.30 -9.66
N SER A 175 6.20 6.58 -10.00
CA SER A 175 6.98 7.05 -11.16
C SER A 175 8.49 6.83 -11.05
N HIS A 176 9.00 6.47 -9.87
CA HIS A 176 10.44 6.28 -9.62
C HIS A 176 10.82 4.84 -9.25
N GLY A 177 9.89 3.88 -9.36
CA GLY A 177 10.16 2.49 -9.01
C GLY A 177 10.83 1.69 -10.13
N VAL A 178 11.38 0.52 -9.78
CA VAL A 178 12.03 -0.42 -10.71
C VAL A 178 11.07 -0.93 -11.79
N HIS A 179 9.77 -0.98 -11.50
CA HIS A 179 8.72 -1.35 -12.45
C HIS A 179 8.54 -0.39 -13.63
N THR A 180 9.14 0.80 -13.58
CA THR A 180 9.26 1.67 -14.76
C THR A 180 10.11 1.04 -15.88
N LEU A 181 10.94 0.06 -15.52
CA LEU A 181 11.79 -0.68 -16.45
C LEU A 181 11.08 -1.89 -17.06
N PHE A 182 9.88 -2.25 -16.56
CA PHE A 182 9.15 -3.41 -17.09
C PHE A 182 8.71 -3.14 -18.52
N LYS A 183 8.87 -4.16 -19.37
CA LYS A 183 8.63 -4.09 -20.81
C LYS A 183 8.11 -5.43 -21.30
N ASN A 184 7.13 -5.38 -22.20
CA ASN A 184 6.71 -6.58 -22.91
C ASN A 184 7.79 -7.02 -23.91
N PRO A 185 7.93 -8.34 -24.15
CA PRO A 185 8.69 -8.84 -25.29
C PRO A 185 8.13 -8.30 -26.62
N THR A 186 8.97 -8.28 -27.65
CA THR A 186 8.55 -7.85 -28.99
C THR A 186 7.56 -8.86 -29.59
N THR A 187 6.72 -8.40 -30.53
CA THR A 187 5.76 -9.28 -31.24
C THR A 187 6.46 -10.40 -32.01
N GLU A 188 7.66 -10.13 -32.53
CA GLU A 188 8.52 -11.11 -33.20
C GLU A 188 8.94 -12.22 -32.22
N GLU A 189 9.42 -11.87 -31.02
CA GLU A 189 9.79 -12.83 -29.98
C GLU A 189 8.57 -13.62 -29.48
N VAL A 190 7.41 -12.97 -29.30
CA VAL A 190 6.19 -13.66 -28.87
C VAL A 190 5.78 -14.73 -29.89
N ASN A 191 5.81 -14.40 -31.18
CA ASN A 191 5.47 -15.34 -32.24
C ASN A 191 6.49 -16.47 -32.34
N GLU A 192 7.79 -16.16 -32.29
CA GLU A 192 8.87 -17.14 -32.34
C GLU A 192 8.80 -18.14 -31.18
N PHE A 193 8.45 -17.69 -29.98
CA PHE A 193 8.48 -18.53 -28.77
C PHE A 193 7.13 -19.08 -28.34
N SER A 194 6.05 -18.80 -29.07
CA SER A 194 4.67 -19.21 -28.75
C SER A 194 4.47 -20.71 -28.48
N GLU A 195 5.25 -21.58 -29.14
CA GLU A 195 5.19 -23.03 -28.93
C GLU A 195 5.82 -23.48 -27.60
N SER A 196 6.80 -22.72 -27.10
CA SER A 196 7.62 -23.10 -25.94
C SER A 196 7.33 -22.28 -24.68
N VAL A 197 6.75 -21.10 -24.86
CA VAL A 197 6.48 -20.11 -23.82
C VAL A 197 5.01 -19.71 -23.89
N ASN A 198 4.35 -19.73 -22.73
CA ASN A 198 2.99 -19.27 -22.57
C ASN A 198 2.96 -17.82 -22.07
N PHE A 199 2.60 -16.90 -22.96
CA PHE A 199 2.38 -15.48 -22.69
C PHE A 199 0.98 -15.21 -22.12
N TRP A 200 0.64 -15.91 -21.03
CA TRP A 200 -0.71 -15.99 -20.47
C TRP A 200 -1.34 -14.62 -20.11
N LEU A 201 -0.54 -13.60 -19.78
CA LEU A 201 -1.06 -12.24 -19.53
C LEU A 201 -1.70 -11.60 -20.78
N GLN A 202 -1.36 -12.07 -21.98
CA GLN A 202 -1.92 -11.58 -23.24
C GLN A 202 -3.22 -12.27 -23.62
N GLU A 203 -3.65 -13.30 -22.89
CA GLU A 203 -4.90 -14.01 -23.15
C GLU A 203 -6.13 -13.08 -23.01
N PRO A 204 -7.19 -13.26 -23.81
CA PRO A 204 -8.39 -12.41 -23.76
C PRO A 204 -9.03 -12.32 -22.37
N SER A 205 -9.00 -13.41 -21.59
CA SER A 205 -9.48 -13.48 -20.21
C SER A 205 -8.73 -12.51 -19.29
N MET A 206 -7.39 -12.53 -19.35
CA MET A 206 -6.51 -11.67 -18.57
C MET A 206 -6.56 -10.21 -19.03
N ARG A 207 -6.62 -9.98 -20.35
CA ARG A 207 -6.79 -8.64 -20.92
C ARG A 207 -8.05 -7.96 -20.39
N ARG A 208 -9.16 -8.70 -20.33
CA ARG A 208 -10.42 -8.21 -19.74
C ARG A 208 -10.28 -8.00 -18.24
N SER A 209 -9.75 -8.98 -17.51
CA SER A 209 -9.66 -8.91 -16.05
C SER A 209 -8.79 -7.76 -15.53
N LEU A 210 -7.75 -7.38 -16.29
CA LEU A 210 -6.81 -6.32 -15.93
C LEU A 210 -7.07 -4.98 -16.66
N ASN A 211 -8.25 -4.82 -17.27
CA ASN A 211 -8.67 -3.62 -18.00
C ASN A 211 -7.62 -3.10 -19.01
N MET A 212 -6.96 -4.01 -19.74
CA MET A 212 -5.88 -3.65 -20.67
C MET A 212 -6.37 -2.80 -21.85
N ASP A 213 -7.67 -2.82 -22.11
CA ASP A 213 -8.39 -2.03 -23.11
C ASP A 213 -8.54 -0.55 -22.72
N LYS A 214 -8.39 -0.19 -21.43
CA LYS A 214 -8.48 1.20 -20.99
C LYS A 214 -7.23 2.02 -21.33
N PRO A 215 -7.40 3.30 -21.72
CA PRO A 215 -6.28 4.14 -22.12
C PRO A 215 -5.31 4.37 -20.95
N GLY A 216 -4.01 4.22 -21.21
CA GLY A 216 -2.95 4.48 -20.23
C GLY A 216 -2.73 3.38 -19.18
N VAL A 217 -3.55 2.32 -19.16
CA VAL A 217 -3.38 1.16 -18.26
C VAL A 217 -2.19 0.30 -18.72
N GLY A 218 -2.05 0.07 -20.03
CA GLY A 218 -0.99 -0.75 -20.61
C GLY A 218 -1.34 -2.25 -20.66
N GLU A 219 -0.52 -3.02 -21.39
CA GLU A 219 -0.76 -4.44 -21.65
C GLU A 219 0.32 -5.34 -21.04
N GLY A 220 -0.01 -6.61 -20.79
CA GLY A 220 0.96 -7.60 -20.32
C GLY A 220 1.66 -7.20 -19.03
N VAL A 221 3.00 -7.30 -19.00
CA VAL A 221 3.81 -6.93 -17.82
C VAL A 221 3.89 -5.42 -17.60
N GLU A 222 3.49 -4.63 -18.60
CA GLU A 222 3.44 -3.17 -18.55
C GLU A 222 2.11 -2.62 -18.01
N ASN A 223 1.14 -3.49 -17.74
CA ASN A 223 -0.16 -3.13 -17.19
C ASN A 223 -0.04 -2.53 -15.77
N SER A 224 -0.79 -1.45 -15.50
CA SER A 224 -0.73 -0.71 -14.24
C SER A 224 -1.17 -1.54 -13.02
N HIS A 225 -2.24 -2.33 -13.15
CA HIS A 225 -2.72 -3.23 -12.10
C HIS A 225 -1.73 -4.34 -11.81
N PHE A 226 -1.16 -4.94 -12.85
CA PHE A 226 -0.11 -5.95 -12.72
C PHE A 226 1.13 -5.40 -12.00
N ILE A 227 1.61 -4.23 -12.42
CA ILE A 227 2.75 -3.56 -11.79
C ILE A 227 2.47 -3.29 -10.30
N ASN A 228 1.30 -2.73 -9.99
CA ASN A 228 0.92 -2.44 -8.61
C ASN A 228 0.82 -3.71 -7.75
N TRP A 229 0.40 -4.83 -8.35
CA TRP A 229 0.36 -6.13 -7.69
C TRP A 229 1.75 -6.71 -7.39
N VAL A 230 2.67 -6.64 -8.36
CA VAL A 230 4.05 -7.14 -8.21
C VAL A 230 4.82 -6.41 -7.12
N GLU A 231 4.46 -5.16 -6.82
CA GLU A 231 4.98 -4.46 -5.66
C GLU A 231 4.47 -5.13 -4.37
N ILE A 232 5.30 -5.94 -3.71
CA ILE A 232 4.88 -6.74 -2.56
C ILE A 232 4.57 -5.86 -1.33
N SER A 233 3.38 -6.04 -0.74
CA SER A 233 3.02 -5.45 0.54
C SER A 233 3.86 -6.02 1.69
N ALA A 234 4.24 -5.17 2.65
CA ALA A 234 5.04 -5.57 3.80
C ALA A 234 4.24 -6.33 4.87
N THR A 235 2.92 -6.16 4.89
CA THR A 235 1.98 -6.70 5.89
C THR A 235 1.10 -7.81 5.29
N SER A 236 0.44 -8.58 6.16
CA SER A 236 -0.58 -9.58 5.77
C SER A 236 -1.90 -8.98 5.32
N THR A 237 -2.09 -7.69 5.58
CA THR A 237 -3.19 -6.91 5.02
C THR A 237 -2.63 -6.18 3.80
N VAL A 238 -3.08 -6.56 2.61
CA VAL A 238 -2.70 -5.96 1.33
C VAL A 238 -3.74 -4.88 1.02
N GLN A 239 -3.31 -3.65 0.83
CA GLN A 239 -4.18 -2.58 0.33
C GLN A 239 -3.51 -1.95 -0.88
N LYS A 240 -4.24 -1.91 -1.99
CA LYS A 240 -3.69 -1.57 -3.30
C LYS A 240 -4.63 -0.63 -4.03
N LEU A 241 -4.04 0.44 -4.57
CA LEU A 241 -4.77 1.45 -5.33
C LEU A 241 -5.28 0.84 -6.64
N TYR A 242 -6.58 0.83 -6.84
CA TYR A 242 -7.17 0.36 -8.08
C TYR A 242 -7.37 1.51 -9.08
N GLY A 243 -7.78 2.69 -8.60
CA GLY A 243 -7.99 3.83 -9.49
C GLY A 243 -8.37 5.09 -8.74
N ILE A 244 -8.32 6.21 -9.44
CA ILE A 244 -8.62 7.53 -8.88
C ILE A 244 -9.79 8.13 -9.65
N PHE A 245 -10.77 8.69 -8.96
CA PHE A 245 -11.86 9.43 -9.58
C PHE A 245 -11.98 10.84 -9.00
N HIS A 246 -12.47 11.76 -9.81
CA HIS A 246 -12.76 13.12 -9.40
C HIS A 246 -14.27 13.25 -9.13
N ALA A 247 -14.62 13.53 -7.87
CA ALA A 247 -15.98 13.81 -7.46
C ALA A 247 -16.24 15.32 -7.51
N ALA A 248 -17.22 15.73 -8.32
CA ALA A 248 -17.69 17.11 -8.41
C ALA A 248 -19.16 17.17 -7.97
N ASN A 249 -19.37 17.40 -6.67
CA ASN A 249 -20.68 17.41 -6.02
C ASN A 249 -21.50 16.12 -6.25
N ILE A 250 -20.91 14.97 -5.94
CA ILE A 250 -21.61 13.68 -6.05
C ILE A 250 -22.34 13.39 -4.74
N GLU A 251 -23.66 13.22 -4.79
CA GLU A 251 -24.44 12.80 -3.63
C GLU A 251 -24.28 11.30 -3.36
N LEU A 252 -24.41 10.90 -2.10
CA LEU A 252 -24.51 9.50 -1.71
C LEU A 252 -25.99 9.10 -1.79
N PRO A 253 -26.32 7.84 -2.12
CA PRO A 253 -25.41 6.70 -2.29
C PRO A 253 -24.70 6.67 -3.64
N ILE A 254 -23.44 6.24 -3.65
CA ILE A 254 -22.78 5.74 -4.88
C ILE A 254 -22.75 4.22 -4.84
N GLN A 255 -22.77 3.58 -5.99
CA GLN A 255 -22.69 2.13 -6.11
C GLN A 255 -21.38 1.69 -6.74
N VAL A 256 -20.82 0.59 -6.26
CA VAL A 256 -19.64 -0.04 -6.84
C VAL A 256 -20.01 -1.43 -7.29
N ARG A 257 -20.03 -1.63 -8.61
CA ARG A 257 -20.15 -2.94 -9.23
C ARG A 257 -18.82 -3.67 -9.10
N ILE A 258 -18.90 -4.90 -8.60
CA ILE A 258 -17.76 -5.82 -8.49
C ILE A 258 -18.02 -6.97 -9.45
N GLU A 259 -17.05 -7.28 -10.30
CA GLU A 259 -17.07 -8.49 -11.13
C GLU A 259 -15.91 -9.38 -10.66
N VAL A 260 -16.20 -10.56 -10.12
CA VAL A 260 -15.18 -11.47 -9.59
C VAL A 260 -14.86 -12.53 -10.64
N SER A 261 -13.61 -12.54 -11.10
CA SER A 261 -13.16 -13.54 -12.08
C SER A 261 -12.77 -14.86 -11.39
N HIS A 262 -12.07 -14.78 -10.26
CA HIS A 262 -11.56 -15.95 -9.54
C HIS A 262 -11.82 -15.86 -8.04
N ARG A 263 -12.21 -16.98 -7.43
CA ARG A 263 -12.43 -17.05 -5.98
C ARG A 263 -11.09 -17.18 -5.25
N LEU A 264 -10.85 -16.28 -4.29
CA LEU A 264 -9.77 -16.44 -3.31
C LEU A 264 -10.20 -17.41 -2.19
N PRO A 265 -9.25 -18.07 -1.50
CA PRO A 265 -9.58 -18.93 -0.35
C PRO A 265 -10.39 -18.18 0.70
N SER A 266 -11.41 -18.83 1.30
CA SER A 266 -12.35 -18.22 2.27
C SER A 266 -11.70 -17.61 3.53
N VAL A 267 -10.42 -17.90 3.77
CA VAL A 267 -9.64 -17.32 4.88
C VAL A 267 -9.31 -15.85 4.61
N VAL A 268 -9.24 -15.45 3.33
CA VAL A 268 -8.91 -14.09 2.91
C VAL A 268 -10.18 -13.27 2.85
N LYS A 269 -10.22 -12.17 3.61
CA LYS A 269 -11.35 -11.23 3.58
C LYS A 269 -11.08 -10.15 2.56
N LYS A 270 -12.03 -9.91 1.66
CA LYS A 270 -11.95 -8.86 0.64
C LYS A 270 -12.81 -7.67 1.05
N SER A 271 -12.28 -6.47 0.85
CA SER A 271 -13.02 -5.22 1.04
C SER A 271 -12.71 -4.23 -0.07
N VAL A 272 -13.71 -3.42 -0.41
CA VAL A 272 -13.51 -2.21 -1.22
C VAL A 272 -13.38 -1.03 -0.28
N VAL A 273 -12.38 -0.19 -0.53
CA VAL A 273 -12.10 1.00 0.26
C VAL A 273 -12.14 2.23 -0.63
N ILE A 274 -12.92 3.24 -0.23
CA ILE A 274 -12.91 4.56 -0.84
C ILE A 274 -12.35 5.55 0.17
N GLU A 275 -11.29 6.25 -0.21
CA GLU A 275 -10.72 7.32 0.62
C GLU A 275 -10.46 8.58 -0.20
N LYS A 276 -10.61 9.73 0.45
CA LYS A 276 -10.26 11.01 -0.17
C LYS A 276 -8.74 11.14 -0.24
N ARG A 277 -8.24 11.50 -1.42
CA ARG A 277 -6.81 11.72 -1.63
C ARG A 277 -6.35 12.88 -0.76
N SER A 278 -5.58 12.57 0.27
CA SER A 278 -5.00 13.53 1.19
C SER A 278 -3.56 13.15 1.49
N THR A 279 -2.72 14.14 1.78
CA THR A 279 -1.31 13.91 2.14
C THR A 279 -1.14 13.32 3.54
N LEU A 280 -2.22 13.26 4.32
CA LEU A 280 -2.18 13.07 5.77
C LEU A 280 -3.36 12.21 6.27
N GLY A 281 -3.68 11.13 5.56
CA GLY A 281 -4.73 10.18 5.94
C GLY A 281 -4.38 9.35 7.19
N ASN A 282 -4.64 8.04 7.14
CA ASN A 282 -4.47 7.15 8.30
C ASN A 282 -3.03 7.11 8.87
N THR A 283 -2.02 7.18 8.00
CA THR A 283 -0.62 7.28 8.42
C THR A 283 -0.35 8.51 9.28
N GLY A 284 -1.02 9.64 8.97
CA GLY A 284 -0.93 10.86 9.76
C GLY A 284 -1.40 10.66 11.20
N HIS A 285 -2.48 9.89 11.39
CA HIS A 285 -3.01 9.58 12.72
C HIS A 285 -2.02 8.74 13.54
N ILE A 286 -1.49 7.66 12.95
CA ILE A 286 -0.53 6.77 13.63
C ILE A 286 0.74 7.55 14.00
N MET A 287 1.30 8.33 13.06
CA MET A 287 2.47 9.14 13.32
C MET A 287 2.19 10.18 14.41
N GLY A 288 1.02 10.83 14.38
CA GLY A 288 0.60 11.77 15.40
C GLY A 288 0.54 11.15 16.80
N VAL A 289 -0.03 9.96 16.94
CA VAL A 289 -0.05 9.20 18.22
C VAL A 289 1.36 8.87 18.69
N ILE A 290 2.23 8.40 17.80
CA ILE A 290 3.64 8.08 18.14
C ILE A 290 4.36 9.34 18.64
N TYR A 291 4.20 10.48 17.96
CA TYR A 291 4.81 11.75 18.39
C TYR A 291 4.35 12.18 19.79
N VAL A 292 3.06 12.04 20.10
CA VAL A 292 2.54 12.34 21.44
C VAL A 292 3.14 11.40 22.50
N ILE A 293 3.19 10.09 22.23
CA ILE A 293 3.77 9.10 23.17
C ILE A 293 5.25 9.40 23.43
N VAL A 294 6.03 9.65 22.39
CA VAL A 294 7.47 9.98 22.52
C VAL A 294 7.65 11.27 23.30
N ALA A 295 6.84 12.30 23.05
CA ALA A 295 6.87 13.55 23.80
C ALA A 295 6.59 13.31 25.30
N LEU A 296 5.59 12.50 25.64
CA LEU A 296 5.26 12.15 27.03
C LEU A 296 6.43 11.44 27.72
N ILE A 297 7.05 10.45 27.07
CA ILE A 297 8.21 9.74 27.63
C ILE A 297 9.38 10.71 27.88
N MET A 298 9.67 11.60 26.93
CA MET A 298 10.76 12.57 27.06
C MET A 298 10.51 13.57 28.21
N THR A 299 9.27 14.05 28.37
CA THR A 299 8.92 14.94 29.48
C THR A 299 9.02 14.25 30.85
N LEU A 300 8.65 12.98 30.94
CA LEU A 300 8.78 12.18 32.16
C LEU A 300 10.25 11.99 32.55
N LEU A 301 11.12 11.62 31.60
CA LEU A 301 12.55 11.46 31.83
C LEU A 301 13.21 12.78 32.28
N ALA A 302 12.83 13.90 31.66
CA ALA A 302 13.30 15.23 32.06
C ALA A 302 12.87 15.59 33.49
N ALA A 303 11.62 15.29 33.87
CA ALA A 303 11.11 15.53 35.22
C ALA A 303 11.87 14.70 36.28
N ILE A 304 12.14 13.42 35.99
CA ILE A 304 12.92 12.54 36.88
C ILE A 304 14.35 13.06 37.03
N ALA A 305 15.01 13.44 35.93
CA ALA A 305 16.36 13.99 35.98
C ALA A 305 16.42 15.30 36.78
N PHE A 306 15.43 16.18 36.60
CA PHE A 306 15.31 17.42 37.36
C PHE A 306 15.11 17.15 38.86
N ALA A 307 14.24 16.20 39.23
CA ALA A 307 14.02 15.81 40.61
C ALA A 307 15.31 15.24 41.25
N HIS A 308 16.05 14.39 40.52
CA HIS A 308 17.32 13.84 40.99
C HIS A 308 18.36 14.94 41.22
N VAL A 309 18.54 15.87 40.27
CA VAL A 309 19.48 17.00 40.42
C VAL A 309 19.10 17.86 41.63
N ARG A 310 17.81 18.14 41.82
CA ARG A 310 17.31 18.92 42.96
C ARG A 310 17.59 18.22 44.29
N ASN A 311 17.44 16.91 44.36
CA ASN A 311 17.76 16.13 45.56
C ASN A 311 19.27 16.11 45.84
N THR A 312 20.11 15.88 44.83
CA THR A 312 21.58 15.92 45.01
C THR A 312 22.11 17.29 45.45
N LYS A 313 21.48 18.39 45.00
CA LYS A 313 21.86 19.75 45.46
C LYS A 313 21.50 20.00 46.92
N LYS A 314 20.39 19.42 47.42
CA LYS A 314 20.02 19.52 48.84
C LYS A 314 21.00 18.76 49.74
N ASP A 315 21.51 17.61 49.28
CA ASP A 315 22.46 16.82 50.07
C ASP A 315 23.84 17.48 50.18
N MET A 316 24.25 18.31 49.20
CA MET A 316 25.51 19.06 49.26
C MET A 316 25.42 20.39 50.02
N SER A 317 24.20 20.87 50.35
CA SER A 317 24.01 22.12 51.12
C SER A 317 23.80 21.88 52.61
N LYS A 318 23.94 20.62 53.07
CA LYS A 318 23.98 20.20 54.47
C LYS A 318 25.41 19.80 54.81
#